data_AF-A0A525CZK9-F1
#
_entry.id   AF-A0A525CZK9-F1
#
_cell.length_a   1.000
_cell.length_b   1.000
_cell.length_c   1.000
_cell.angle_alpha   90.00
_cell.angle_beta   90.00
_cell.angle_gamma   90.00
#
_symmetry.space_group_name_H-M   'P 1'
#
loop_
_entity.id
_entity.type
_entity.pdbx_description
1 polymer ?
#
loop_
_entity_poly.entity_id
_entity_poly.type
_entity_poly.pdbx_seq_one_letter_code
_entity_poly.pdbx_strand_id
1 'polypeptide(L)'
;MLKRISTTIGITAATAVFAVSAQAADERLVPLTDPMAPFLETREYAKQMGASAEFRKMEGVAYDKKNNKIYIAMSSIDKSMSDTKGDIQLAENKCGIVYEAKLDDNMNITNLKPVVVGGPYDKSVKSTVISGFKDRCDVNNIANPDGLFADRHGNLWISEDTKNHTNNALWRWDGKKLERFATVPTGAEITGIIVTDNDDVLFNVQHPSAMSKFPYNRGVVGIVNGFKADDSFSEVGVPKDDDIFDVKIAAGDFQVLARVGEPIPNDVYGDRFGQVNRLDGTLKEMCNHPDGNMFLPITASGDDAYLYTNYECRPGNVAKIYMRRNGGNWEVLDGENVDFKSVHGTWNNCNASATPWNTGLTSEEYEPVAAKSGWQKNVEDMTEYLGMQANPYDYGFPIELIPDPKGNVATTKVVKHYAMGRLSYEMSAVMGDQKTVYSGDDGSNVILVKFVADKEGDLSAGTLYAAKVTQKSDESFDLKWIELGRSNNGEIYDSIRSVALN
;
A
#
# COMPACT_ATOMS: atom_id res chain seq x y z
N MET A 1 55.58 -8.23 -16.24
CA MET A 1 54.95 -9.00 -15.16
C MET A 1 54.21 -8.01 -14.27
N LEU A 2 52.97 -7.65 -14.60
CA LEU A 2 52.07 -6.88 -13.73
C LEU A 2 50.65 -7.05 -14.28
N LYS A 3 49.89 -7.95 -13.66
CA LYS A 3 48.47 -8.20 -13.95
C LYS A 3 47.67 -7.03 -13.39
N ARG A 4 46.90 -6.34 -14.25
CA ARG A 4 45.80 -5.47 -13.81
C ARG A 4 44.69 -6.35 -13.24
N ILE A 5 44.42 -6.20 -11.95
CA ILE A 5 43.26 -6.78 -11.28
C ILE A 5 42.09 -5.83 -11.61
N SER A 6 41.18 -6.31 -12.45
CA SER A 6 39.89 -5.65 -12.70
C SER A 6 38.93 -6.11 -11.62
N THR A 7 38.63 -5.23 -10.66
CA THR A 7 37.59 -5.48 -9.66
C THR A 7 36.26 -5.12 -10.30
N THR A 8 35.55 -6.12 -10.82
CA THR A 8 34.17 -5.97 -11.27
C THR A 8 33.28 -5.82 -10.04
N ILE A 9 32.82 -4.60 -9.77
CA ILE A 9 31.74 -4.35 -8.80
C ILE A 9 30.46 -4.87 -9.46
N GLY A 10 29.99 -6.03 -9.02
CA GLY A 10 28.68 -6.54 -9.39
C GLY A 10 27.61 -5.67 -8.74
N ILE A 11 26.95 -4.85 -9.54
CA ILE A 11 25.69 -4.21 -9.17
C ILE A 11 24.64 -5.30 -9.30
N THR A 12 24.19 -5.86 -8.17
CA THR A 12 23.00 -6.72 -8.12
C THR A 12 21.80 -5.85 -8.46
N ALA A 13 21.29 -6.03 -9.67
CA ALA A 13 20.07 -5.40 -10.13
C ALA A 13 18.89 -5.91 -9.29
N ALA A 14 17.99 -4.97 -8.98
CA ALA A 14 16.76 -5.14 -8.23
C ALA A 14 16.00 -6.42 -8.60
N THR A 15 15.54 -7.10 -7.57
CA THR A 15 14.50 -8.12 -7.63
C THR A 15 13.30 -7.56 -8.40
N ALA A 16 13.11 -8.04 -9.62
CA ALA A 16 11.87 -7.82 -10.35
C ALA A 16 10.75 -8.51 -9.57
N VAL A 17 9.91 -7.74 -8.89
CA VAL A 17 8.64 -8.21 -8.36
C VAL A 17 7.77 -8.57 -9.56
N PHE A 18 7.61 -9.87 -9.80
CA PHE A 18 6.69 -10.35 -10.81
C PHE A 18 5.29 -10.18 -10.25
N ALA A 19 4.47 -9.32 -10.88
CA ALA A 19 3.04 -9.29 -10.64
C ALA A 19 2.52 -10.72 -10.68
N VAL A 20 2.03 -11.21 -9.54
CA VAL A 20 1.50 -12.55 -9.41
C VAL A 20 0.23 -12.59 -10.27
N SER A 21 0.29 -13.29 -11.41
CA SER A 21 -0.94 -13.77 -12.02
C SER A 21 -1.65 -14.60 -10.95
N ALA A 22 -2.97 -14.47 -10.75
CA ALA A 22 -3.75 -15.49 -10.05
C ALA A 22 -3.51 -16.83 -10.75
N GLN A 23 -2.45 -17.50 -10.33
CA GLN A 23 -1.96 -18.70 -10.98
C GLN A 23 -2.68 -19.77 -10.22
N ALA A 24 -3.74 -20.30 -10.84
CA ALA A 24 -4.45 -21.45 -10.32
C ALA A 24 -3.39 -22.52 -10.01
N ALA A 25 -3.12 -22.72 -8.72
CA ALA A 25 -2.30 -23.83 -8.30
C ALA A 25 -3.11 -25.09 -8.62
N ASP A 26 -2.68 -25.82 -9.64
CA ASP A 26 -3.35 -27.07 -10.05
C ASP A 26 -3.45 -28.06 -8.87
N GLU A 27 -2.60 -27.91 -7.84
CA GLU A 27 -2.80 -28.50 -6.51
C GLU A 27 -2.42 -27.53 -5.38
N ARG A 28 -3.41 -26.98 -4.66
CA ARG A 28 -3.23 -26.14 -3.46
C ARG A 28 -2.89 -26.99 -2.22
N LEU A 29 -2.19 -26.41 -1.25
CA LEU A 29 -1.97 -27.04 0.05
C LEU A 29 -3.30 -27.20 0.83
N VAL A 30 -4.14 -26.17 0.83
CA VAL A 30 -5.50 -26.20 1.40
C VAL A 30 -6.54 -26.37 0.27
N PRO A 31 -7.40 -27.39 0.31
CA PRO A 31 -8.45 -27.57 -0.70
C PRO A 31 -9.62 -26.60 -0.48
N LEU A 32 -10.35 -26.24 -1.53
CA LEU A 32 -11.53 -25.35 -1.41
C LEU A 32 -12.70 -25.95 -0.63
N THR A 33 -12.67 -27.26 -0.35
CA THR A 33 -13.63 -27.94 0.54
C THR A 33 -13.30 -27.76 2.02
N ASP A 34 -12.13 -27.21 2.35
CA ASP A 34 -11.73 -26.91 3.71
C ASP A 34 -12.64 -25.82 4.32
N PRO A 35 -13.11 -25.95 5.57
CA PRO A 35 -13.92 -24.93 6.22
C PRO A 35 -13.29 -23.52 6.28
N MET A 36 -11.96 -23.42 6.25
CA MET A 36 -11.20 -22.17 6.28
C MET A 36 -10.74 -21.70 4.88
N ALA A 37 -11.13 -22.40 3.80
CA ALA A 37 -10.87 -21.96 2.43
C ALA A 37 -11.32 -20.50 2.12
N PRO A 38 -12.44 -19.97 2.67
CA PRO A 38 -12.80 -18.56 2.49
C PRO A 38 -11.70 -17.58 2.92
N PHE A 39 -10.88 -17.95 3.91
CA PHE A 39 -9.86 -17.09 4.50
C PHE A 39 -8.44 -17.42 4.03
N LEU A 40 -8.17 -18.66 3.61
CA LEU A 40 -6.82 -19.10 3.20
C LEU A 40 -6.63 -19.14 1.68
N GLU A 41 -7.71 -19.36 0.93
CA GLU A 41 -7.74 -19.46 -0.53
C GLU A 41 -8.79 -18.48 -1.10
N THR A 42 -8.86 -17.29 -0.50
CA THR A 42 -9.98 -16.33 -0.61
C THR A 42 -10.37 -16.03 -2.05
N ARG A 43 -9.41 -15.74 -2.94
CA ARG A 43 -9.67 -15.44 -4.37
C ARG A 43 -10.40 -16.59 -5.09
N GLU A 44 -9.92 -17.81 -4.88
CA GLU A 44 -10.40 -19.00 -5.58
C GLU A 44 -11.72 -19.49 -5.00
N TYR A 45 -11.89 -19.39 -3.68
CA TYR A 45 -13.17 -19.64 -3.02
C TYR A 45 -14.23 -18.63 -3.49
N ALA A 46 -13.92 -17.34 -3.53
CA ALA A 46 -14.83 -16.31 -4.01
C ALA A 46 -15.28 -16.56 -5.45
N LYS A 47 -14.35 -16.92 -6.34
CA LYS A 47 -14.65 -17.30 -7.72
C LYS A 47 -15.56 -18.53 -7.79
N GLN A 48 -15.33 -19.56 -6.97
CA GLN A 48 -16.20 -20.74 -6.87
C GLN A 48 -17.62 -20.35 -6.45
N MET A 49 -17.75 -19.37 -5.55
CA MET A 49 -19.03 -18.84 -5.08
C MET A 49 -19.71 -17.88 -6.08
N GLY A 50 -19.04 -17.55 -7.18
CA GLY A 50 -19.59 -16.74 -8.28
C GLY A 50 -19.29 -15.25 -8.19
N ALA A 51 -18.32 -14.83 -7.39
CA ALA A 51 -17.81 -13.45 -7.38
C ALA A 51 -17.08 -13.10 -8.69
N SER A 52 -16.97 -11.81 -8.98
CA SER A 52 -16.23 -11.31 -10.15
C SER A 52 -14.73 -11.28 -9.85
N ALA A 53 -14.02 -12.31 -10.30
CA ALA A 53 -12.56 -12.44 -10.17
C ALA A 53 -11.85 -11.96 -11.45
N GLU A 54 -12.13 -10.71 -11.83
CA GLU A 54 -11.71 -10.11 -13.10
C GLU A 54 -10.97 -8.78 -12.91
N PHE A 55 -11.03 -8.22 -11.70
CA PHE A 55 -10.32 -7.00 -11.37
C PHE A 55 -8.81 -7.19 -11.53
N ARG A 56 -8.13 -6.06 -11.60
CA ARG A 56 -6.68 -5.98 -11.70
C ARG A 56 -6.24 -4.72 -10.98
N LYS A 57 -5.10 -4.80 -10.28
CA LYS A 57 -4.36 -3.60 -9.84
C LYS A 57 -5.24 -2.64 -9.02
N MET A 58 -6.02 -3.20 -8.08
CA MET A 58 -6.81 -2.41 -7.14
C MET A 58 -5.88 -1.98 -6.01
N GLU A 59 -5.36 -0.77 -6.14
CA GLU A 59 -4.39 -0.21 -5.23
C GLU A 59 -5.14 0.52 -4.07
N GLY A 60 -4.88 1.82 -3.89
CA GLY A 60 -5.31 2.59 -2.72
C GLY A 60 -6.82 2.68 -2.55
N VAL A 61 -7.23 2.74 -1.28
CA VAL A 61 -8.63 2.89 -0.86
C VAL A 61 -8.76 4.06 0.10
N ALA A 62 -9.55 5.07 -0.25
CA ALA A 62 -9.77 6.24 0.60
C ALA A 62 -11.23 6.37 1.06
N TYR A 63 -11.43 6.60 2.36
CA TYR A 63 -12.75 6.88 2.93
C TYR A 63 -12.94 8.37 3.19
N ASP A 64 -13.81 9.01 2.40
CA ASP A 64 -14.28 10.37 2.63
C ASP A 64 -15.41 10.35 3.66
N LYS A 65 -15.01 10.54 4.92
CA LYS A 65 -15.89 10.64 6.09
C LYS A 65 -16.90 11.78 5.96
N LYS A 66 -16.53 12.90 5.32
CA LYS A 66 -17.37 14.10 5.22
C LYS A 66 -18.58 13.84 4.33
N ASN A 67 -18.39 13.14 3.22
CA ASN A 67 -19.45 12.89 2.24
C ASN A 67 -19.98 11.45 2.24
N ASN A 68 -19.48 10.60 3.14
CA ASN A 68 -19.76 9.16 3.24
C ASN A 68 -19.55 8.43 1.90
N LYS A 69 -18.35 8.61 1.35
CA LYS A 69 -17.93 8.01 0.08
C LYS A 69 -16.64 7.23 0.24
N ILE A 70 -16.45 6.26 -0.64
CA ILE A 70 -15.20 5.54 -0.78
C ILE A 70 -14.65 5.73 -2.19
N TYR A 71 -13.33 5.83 -2.29
CA TYR A 71 -12.58 5.86 -3.53
C TYR A 71 -11.69 4.63 -3.62
N ILE A 72 -11.59 4.04 -4.82
CA ILE A 72 -10.74 2.87 -5.08
C ILE A 72 -9.94 3.17 -6.35
N ALA A 73 -8.62 3.10 -6.25
CA ALA A 73 -7.74 3.23 -7.40
C ALA A 73 -7.67 1.90 -8.17
N MET A 74 -7.66 2.00 -9.49
CA MET A 74 -7.32 0.91 -10.39
C MET A 74 -6.17 1.38 -11.25
N SER A 75 -4.96 0.95 -10.91
CA SER A 75 -3.73 1.46 -11.53
C SER A 75 -3.68 1.18 -13.03
N SER A 76 -4.32 0.11 -13.52
CA SER A 76 -4.59 -0.05 -14.96
C SER A 76 -5.90 -0.78 -15.26
N ILE A 77 -6.51 -0.44 -16.39
CA ILE A 77 -7.61 -1.20 -17.00
C ILE A 77 -7.03 -1.95 -18.21
N ASP A 78 -6.65 -3.21 -17.99
CA ASP A 78 -6.15 -4.09 -19.04
C ASP A 78 -6.46 -5.57 -18.75
N LYS A 79 -6.14 -6.45 -19.69
CA LYS A 79 -6.31 -7.91 -19.59
C LYS A 79 -7.74 -8.30 -19.24
N SER A 80 -7.98 -8.94 -18.10
CA SER A 80 -9.27 -9.48 -17.69
C SER A 80 -10.36 -8.41 -17.54
N MET A 81 -9.98 -7.15 -17.32
CA MET A 81 -10.94 -6.05 -17.24
C MET A 81 -11.31 -5.47 -18.61
N SER A 82 -10.52 -5.74 -19.65
CA SER A 82 -10.69 -5.16 -20.98
C SER A 82 -10.75 -6.19 -22.09
N ASP A 83 -11.03 -7.45 -21.74
CA ASP A 83 -11.26 -8.51 -22.71
C ASP A 83 -12.74 -8.57 -23.09
N THR A 84 -13.17 -9.65 -23.75
CA THR A 84 -14.55 -9.82 -24.23
C THR A 84 -15.30 -10.90 -23.46
N LYS A 85 -14.93 -11.16 -22.20
CA LYS A 85 -15.45 -12.24 -21.37
C LYS A 85 -15.84 -11.70 -20.00
N GLY A 86 -16.61 -12.50 -19.27
CA GLY A 86 -16.95 -12.21 -17.87
C GLY A 86 -17.85 -10.99 -17.68
N ASP A 87 -17.82 -10.46 -16.47
CA ASP A 87 -18.63 -9.35 -15.99
C ASP A 87 -18.03 -7.98 -16.31
N ILE A 88 -16.72 -7.90 -16.58
CA ILE A 88 -15.97 -6.66 -16.81
C ILE A 88 -15.34 -6.65 -18.20
N GLN A 89 -15.81 -5.72 -19.05
CA GLN A 89 -15.42 -5.56 -20.45
C GLN A 89 -15.29 -4.06 -20.76
N LEU A 90 -14.39 -3.38 -20.05
CA LEU A 90 -14.09 -1.97 -20.22
C LEU A 90 -13.18 -1.72 -21.43
N ALA A 91 -13.14 -0.47 -21.91
CA ALA A 91 -12.09 -0.06 -22.83
C ALA A 91 -10.72 -0.08 -22.12
N GLU A 92 -9.68 -0.54 -22.81
CA GLU A 92 -8.31 -0.55 -22.25
C GLU A 92 -7.87 0.88 -21.89
N ASN A 93 -7.43 1.07 -20.64
CA ASN A 93 -6.82 2.30 -20.15
C ASN A 93 -5.55 1.98 -19.35
N LYS A 94 -4.39 2.20 -19.97
CA LYS A 94 -3.07 1.95 -19.36
C LYS A 94 -2.65 2.98 -18.33
N CYS A 95 -3.34 4.11 -18.26
CA CYS A 95 -3.07 5.19 -17.31
C CYS A 95 -3.98 5.11 -16.07
N GLY A 96 -4.85 4.10 -15.98
CA GLY A 96 -5.65 3.81 -14.79
C GLY A 96 -6.81 4.79 -14.54
N ILE A 97 -7.61 4.46 -13.52
CA ILE A 97 -8.86 5.15 -13.17
C ILE A 97 -9.05 5.11 -11.66
N VAL A 98 -9.56 6.18 -11.06
CA VAL A 98 -10.14 6.18 -9.72
C VAL A 98 -11.65 6.07 -9.81
N TYR A 99 -12.22 5.11 -9.08
CA TYR A 99 -13.65 4.93 -8.93
C TYR A 99 -14.16 5.50 -7.60
N GLU A 100 -15.40 5.98 -7.56
CA GLU A 100 -16.12 6.47 -6.38
C GLU A 100 -17.36 5.61 -6.13
N ALA A 101 -17.67 5.37 -4.87
CA ALA A 101 -18.96 4.86 -4.44
C ALA A 101 -19.50 5.67 -3.25
N LYS A 102 -20.82 5.87 -3.21
CA LYS A 102 -21.51 6.28 -1.98
C LYS A 102 -21.78 5.04 -1.15
N LEU A 103 -21.58 5.16 0.15
CA LEU A 103 -21.89 4.11 1.10
C LEU A 103 -23.35 4.24 1.57
N ASP A 104 -24.07 3.11 1.64
CA ASP A 104 -25.39 3.05 2.30
C ASP A 104 -25.26 3.06 3.83
N ASP A 105 -26.40 3.01 4.53
CA ASP A 105 -26.45 3.03 6.00
C ASP A 105 -25.72 1.84 6.67
N ASN A 106 -25.46 0.76 5.92
CA ASN A 106 -24.71 -0.42 6.36
C ASN A 106 -23.29 -0.45 5.78
N MET A 107 -22.79 0.71 5.35
CA MET A 107 -21.48 0.87 4.71
C MET A 107 -21.27 -0.02 3.48
N ASN A 108 -22.33 -0.38 2.74
CA ASN A 108 -22.18 -1.09 1.48
C ASN A 108 -21.99 -0.14 0.30
N ILE A 109 -21.10 -0.53 -0.60
CA ILE A 109 -21.09 -0.09 -1.99
C ILE A 109 -22.17 -0.86 -2.75
N THR A 110 -23.05 -0.13 -3.42
CA THR A 110 -24.06 -0.70 -4.34
C THR A 110 -23.82 -0.30 -5.80
N ASN A 111 -23.15 0.83 -6.02
CA ASN A 111 -22.73 1.31 -7.33
C ASN A 111 -21.35 1.96 -7.24
N LEU A 112 -20.46 1.61 -8.16
CA LEU A 112 -19.09 2.08 -8.27
C LEU A 112 -18.91 2.76 -9.63
N LYS A 113 -18.55 4.04 -9.67
CA LYS A 113 -18.50 4.85 -10.91
C LYS A 113 -17.12 5.50 -11.11
N PRO A 114 -16.64 5.67 -12.35
CA PRO A 114 -15.38 6.36 -12.60
C PRO A 114 -15.49 7.85 -12.25
N VAL A 115 -14.45 8.44 -11.64
CA VAL A 115 -14.43 9.87 -11.27
C VAL A 115 -13.17 10.63 -11.69
N VAL A 116 -12.01 9.97 -11.69
CA VAL A 116 -10.76 10.55 -12.21
C VAL A 116 -10.15 9.53 -13.16
N VAL A 117 -10.03 9.89 -14.44
CA VAL A 117 -9.57 8.99 -15.50
C VAL A 117 -8.19 9.45 -15.95
N GLY A 118 -7.22 8.54 -15.91
CA GLY A 118 -5.85 8.83 -16.38
C GLY A 118 -5.72 8.84 -17.90
N GLY A 119 -4.63 9.40 -18.39
CA GLY A 119 -4.31 9.47 -19.83
C GLY A 119 -4.75 10.78 -20.49
N PRO A 120 -4.94 10.84 -21.83
CA PRO A 120 -4.87 9.74 -22.78
C PRO A 120 -3.46 9.12 -22.87
N TYR A 121 -3.40 7.85 -23.29
CA TYR A 121 -2.16 7.11 -23.51
C TYR A 121 -1.68 7.20 -24.97
N ASP A 122 -0.46 7.71 -25.20
CA ASP A 122 0.20 7.73 -26.50
C ASP A 122 1.12 6.52 -26.69
N LYS A 123 0.60 5.52 -27.40
CA LYS A 123 1.35 4.30 -27.77
C LYS A 123 2.52 4.55 -28.73
N SER A 124 2.59 5.70 -29.38
CA SER A 124 3.70 6.04 -30.29
C SER A 124 4.96 6.45 -29.52
N VAL A 125 4.81 6.88 -28.27
CA VAL A 125 5.92 7.28 -27.41
C VAL A 125 6.67 6.04 -26.91
N LYS A 126 7.96 5.98 -27.24
CA LYS A 126 8.90 5.03 -26.65
C LYS A 126 9.67 5.72 -25.53
N SER A 127 9.23 5.50 -24.29
CA SER A 127 9.98 5.98 -23.13
C SER A 127 11.22 5.10 -22.93
N THR A 128 12.40 5.71 -23.06
CA THR A 128 13.72 5.11 -22.85
C THR A 128 14.61 6.15 -22.20
N VAL A 129 15.63 5.71 -21.47
CA VAL A 129 16.66 6.63 -20.92
C VAL A 129 17.27 7.49 -22.03
N ILE A 130 17.47 6.93 -23.23
CA ILE A 130 18.06 7.62 -24.39
C ILE A 130 17.09 8.65 -25.01
N SER A 131 15.78 8.47 -24.87
CA SER A 131 14.78 9.43 -25.38
C SER A 131 14.49 10.58 -24.42
N GLY A 132 15.24 10.67 -23.31
CA GLY A 132 15.08 11.72 -22.31
C GLY A 132 13.83 11.55 -21.45
N PHE A 133 13.36 10.31 -21.28
CA PHE A 133 12.14 9.96 -20.54
C PHE A 133 10.92 10.76 -21.05
N LYS A 134 10.23 10.22 -22.06
CA LYS A 134 9.01 10.84 -22.57
C LYS A 134 7.79 10.20 -21.93
N ASP A 135 6.88 11.06 -21.48
CA ASP A 135 5.62 10.66 -20.89
C ASP A 135 4.71 10.03 -21.95
N ARG A 136 4.10 8.89 -21.60
CA ARG A 136 3.14 8.18 -22.45
C ARG A 136 1.72 8.52 -22.06
N CYS A 137 1.46 8.85 -20.80
CA CYS A 137 0.19 9.43 -20.38
C CYS A 137 0.30 10.96 -20.49
N ASP A 138 -0.82 11.65 -20.70
CA ASP A 138 -0.85 13.11 -20.67
C ASP A 138 -0.44 13.60 -19.29
N VAL A 139 0.65 14.35 -19.25
CA VAL A 139 1.24 14.91 -18.04
C VAL A 139 0.26 15.71 -17.19
N ASN A 140 -0.83 16.25 -17.76
CA ASN A 140 -1.82 17.05 -17.04
C ASN A 140 -2.97 16.24 -16.43
N ASN A 141 -2.95 14.91 -16.56
CA ASN A 141 -3.87 14.00 -15.91
C ASN A 141 -3.08 12.99 -15.06
N ILE A 142 -3.77 12.19 -14.26
CA ILE A 142 -3.14 11.12 -13.51
C ILE A 142 -2.61 10.00 -14.44
N ALA A 143 -1.61 9.25 -13.97
CA ALA A 143 -1.19 8.00 -14.57
C ALA A 143 -0.91 6.94 -13.50
N ASN A 144 -1.55 5.78 -13.62
CA ASN A 144 -1.44 4.64 -12.72
C ASN A 144 -1.63 5.07 -11.25
N PRO A 145 -2.84 5.56 -10.89
CA PRO A 145 -3.12 5.95 -9.53
C PRO A 145 -2.91 4.76 -8.60
N ASP A 146 -2.24 5.04 -7.50
CA ASP A 146 -1.83 4.06 -6.51
C ASP A 146 -2.45 4.45 -5.15
N GLY A 147 -1.70 5.18 -4.32
CA GLY A 147 -2.16 5.66 -3.02
C GLY A 147 -3.27 6.70 -3.13
N LEU A 148 -4.29 6.54 -2.27
CA LEU A 148 -5.41 7.47 -2.14
C LEU A 148 -5.56 7.93 -0.68
N PHE A 149 -5.86 9.22 -0.48
CA PHE A 149 -6.26 9.74 0.82
C PHE A 149 -7.36 10.79 0.68
N ALA A 150 -8.48 10.62 1.39
CA ALA A 150 -9.54 11.63 1.44
C ALA A 150 -9.38 12.48 2.70
N ASP A 151 -9.17 13.78 2.54
CA ASP A 151 -9.01 14.69 3.67
C ASP A 151 -10.36 15.08 4.30
N ARG A 152 -10.31 15.73 5.47
CA ARG A 152 -11.52 16.16 6.20
C ARG A 152 -12.33 17.24 5.49
N HIS A 153 -11.78 17.84 4.43
CA HIS A 153 -12.46 18.84 3.61
C HIS A 153 -13.20 18.19 2.42
N GLY A 154 -12.99 16.89 2.20
CA GLY A 154 -13.56 16.14 1.09
C GLY A 154 -12.75 16.26 -0.19
N ASN A 155 -11.50 16.73 -0.13
CA ASN A 155 -10.59 16.59 -1.27
C ASN A 155 -10.00 15.19 -1.28
N LEU A 156 -9.75 14.67 -2.47
CA LEU A 156 -9.03 13.42 -2.69
C LEU A 156 -7.60 13.71 -3.11
N TRP A 157 -6.65 13.17 -2.37
CA TRP A 157 -5.24 13.13 -2.70
C TRP A 157 -4.92 11.83 -3.41
N ILE A 158 -4.20 11.90 -4.53
CA ILE A 158 -3.93 10.77 -5.43
C ILE A 158 -2.43 10.77 -5.74
N SER A 159 -1.72 9.70 -5.38
CA SER A 159 -0.35 9.47 -5.84
C SER A 159 -0.29 8.55 -7.06
N GLU A 160 0.84 8.64 -7.75
CA GLU A 160 1.17 7.80 -8.89
C GLU A 160 2.32 6.84 -8.55
N ASP A 161 2.17 5.58 -8.93
CA ASP A 161 3.26 4.68 -9.31
C ASP A 161 3.12 4.38 -10.81
N THR A 162 3.84 5.15 -11.62
CA THR A 162 3.85 4.98 -13.06
C THR A 162 5.24 4.96 -13.68
N LYS A 163 5.34 4.19 -14.76
CA LYS A 163 6.43 4.26 -15.76
C LYS A 163 6.02 5.07 -16.99
N ASN A 164 4.82 5.64 -16.98
CA ASN A 164 4.24 6.41 -18.07
C ASN A 164 4.37 7.92 -17.84
N HIS A 165 4.75 8.36 -16.65
CA HIS A 165 5.32 9.68 -16.38
C HIS A 165 6.78 9.55 -15.97
N THR A 166 7.57 10.59 -16.26
CA THR A 166 9.00 10.69 -15.95
C THR A 166 9.23 10.94 -14.47
N ASN A 167 8.36 11.76 -13.88
CA ASN A 167 8.27 12.08 -12.48
C ASN A 167 6.83 11.76 -12.04
N ASN A 168 6.69 10.87 -11.05
CA ASN A 168 5.40 10.63 -10.44
C ASN A 168 4.91 11.88 -9.69
N ALA A 169 3.59 12.08 -9.70
CA ALA A 169 2.96 13.26 -9.15
C ALA A 169 2.01 12.95 -7.99
N LEU A 170 1.84 13.95 -7.11
CA LEU A 170 0.81 13.98 -6.09
C LEU A 170 -0.23 15.00 -6.53
N TRP A 171 -1.46 14.55 -6.68
CA TRP A 171 -2.59 15.37 -7.11
C TRP A 171 -3.56 15.62 -5.98
N ARG A 172 -4.21 16.78 -5.99
CA ARG A 172 -5.41 17.07 -5.18
C ARG A 172 -6.61 17.26 -6.10
N TRP A 173 -7.69 16.56 -5.82
CA TRP A 173 -8.97 16.66 -6.53
C TRP A 173 -10.07 17.13 -5.58
N ASP A 174 -10.70 18.27 -5.89
CA ASP A 174 -11.78 18.86 -5.06
C ASP A 174 -13.20 18.37 -5.43
N GLY A 175 -13.28 17.34 -6.28
CA GLY A 175 -14.52 16.86 -6.90
C GLY A 175 -14.83 17.50 -8.26
N LYS A 176 -14.07 18.50 -8.70
CA LYS A 176 -14.25 19.23 -9.97
C LYS A 176 -12.94 19.48 -10.70
N LYS A 177 -11.92 19.96 -9.98
CA LYS A 177 -10.60 20.33 -10.50
C LYS A 177 -9.56 19.39 -9.91
N LEU A 178 -8.72 18.85 -10.79
CA LEU A 178 -7.52 18.10 -10.45
C LEU A 178 -6.32 19.05 -10.54
N GLU A 179 -5.50 19.11 -9.49
CA GLU A 179 -4.37 20.04 -9.37
C GLU A 179 -3.10 19.30 -8.97
N ARG A 180 -1.99 19.51 -9.69
CA ARG A 180 -0.69 18.92 -9.34
C ARG A 180 -0.07 19.64 -8.15
N PHE A 181 -0.03 18.98 -7.00
CA PHE A 181 0.56 19.54 -5.79
C PHE A 181 2.06 19.27 -5.68
N ALA A 182 2.52 18.06 -6.02
CA ALA A 182 3.94 17.72 -5.94
C ALA A 182 4.39 16.82 -7.10
N THR A 183 5.70 16.79 -7.33
CA THR A 183 6.38 15.75 -8.11
C THR A 183 7.61 15.25 -7.36
N VAL A 184 7.96 13.99 -7.58
CA VAL A 184 9.14 13.36 -6.99
C VAL A 184 10.19 13.03 -8.06
N PRO A 185 11.47 12.87 -7.69
CA PRO A 185 12.54 12.58 -8.65
C PRO A 185 12.27 11.36 -9.53
N THR A 186 12.86 11.33 -10.70
CA THR A 186 12.70 10.22 -11.63
C THR A 186 13.14 8.89 -11.02
N GLY A 187 12.40 7.83 -11.36
CA GLY A 187 12.53 6.50 -10.76
C GLY A 187 11.87 6.36 -9.39
N ALA A 188 11.47 7.47 -8.74
CA ALA A 188 10.66 7.42 -7.55
C ALA A 188 9.16 7.39 -7.88
N GLU A 189 8.40 6.90 -6.92
CA GLU A 189 6.95 7.03 -6.81
C GLU A 189 6.60 7.76 -5.51
N ILE A 190 5.33 8.16 -5.39
CA ILE A 190 4.81 8.82 -4.20
C ILE A 190 3.93 7.83 -3.44
N THR A 191 4.25 7.61 -2.17
CA THR A 191 3.53 6.63 -1.33
C THR A 191 3.24 7.21 0.05
N GLY A 192 2.42 6.49 0.83
CA GLY A 192 2.12 6.86 2.22
C GLY A 192 1.48 8.24 2.39
N ILE A 193 0.57 8.64 1.50
CA ILE A 193 -0.12 9.93 1.63
C ILE A 193 -0.97 9.95 2.90
N ILE A 194 -0.77 10.97 3.73
CA ILE A 194 -1.68 11.29 4.85
C ILE A 194 -1.93 12.79 4.86
N VAL A 195 -3.19 13.16 5.14
CA VAL A 195 -3.49 14.49 5.68
C VAL A 195 -3.90 14.35 7.14
N THR A 196 -3.14 14.98 8.04
CA THR A 196 -3.42 14.92 9.49
C THR A 196 -4.67 15.70 9.84
N ASP A 197 -5.18 15.52 11.07
CA ASP A 197 -6.28 16.35 11.58
C ASP A 197 -5.93 17.85 11.62
N ASN A 198 -4.65 18.20 11.59
CA ASN A 198 -4.13 19.57 11.51
C ASN A 198 -3.90 20.05 10.07
N ASP A 199 -4.41 19.33 9.06
CA ASP A 199 -4.23 19.60 7.63
C ASP A 199 -2.77 19.54 7.16
N ASP A 200 -1.88 18.89 7.89
CA ASP A 200 -0.51 18.68 7.43
C ASP A 200 -0.46 17.52 6.44
N VAL A 201 0.24 17.72 5.32
CA VAL A 201 0.37 16.72 4.26
C VAL A 201 1.69 15.96 4.43
N LEU A 202 1.61 14.64 4.55
CA LEU A 202 2.74 13.72 4.54
C LEU A 202 2.73 12.89 3.27
N PHE A 203 3.90 12.62 2.72
CA PHE A 203 4.11 11.65 1.65
C PHE A 203 5.59 11.24 1.59
N ASN A 204 5.85 10.11 0.96
CA ASN A 204 7.20 9.58 0.79
C ASN A 204 7.72 9.76 -0.63
N VAL A 205 9.04 9.67 -0.75
CA VAL A 205 9.72 9.42 -2.01
C VAL A 205 10.22 7.98 -1.95
N GLN A 206 9.50 7.06 -2.59
CA GLN A 206 9.86 5.63 -2.62
C GLN A 206 10.94 5.41 -3.68
N HIS A 207 11.96 4.61 -3.38
CA HIS A 207 13.00 4.11 -4.32
C HIS A 207 13.54 5.03 -5.43
N PRO A 208 13.90 6.29 -5.13
CA PRO A 208 14.38 7.21 -6.15
C PRO A 208 15.63 6.70 -6.87
N SER A 209 15.83 7.15 -8.10
CA SER A 209 17.09 6.97 -8.82
C SER A 209 18.28 7.45 -7.98
N ALA A 210 19.38 6.70 -8.00
CA ALA A 210 20.62 7.11 -7.33
C ALA A 210 21.22 8.42 -7.90
N MET A 211 20.75 8.86 -9.08
CA MET A 211 21.14 10.14 -9.70
C MET A 211 20.39 11.35 -9.15
N SER A 212 19.36 11.15 -8.34
CA SER A 212 18.58 12.23 -7.76
C SER A 212 19.44 13.15 -6.88
N LYS A 213 19.01 14.39 -6.69
CA LYS A 213 19.70 15.35 -5.82
C LYS A 213 19.60 14.89 -4.37
N PHE A 214 20.65 15.10 -3.59
CA PHE A 214 20.57 14.91 -2.14
C PHE A 214 19.53 15.90 -1.56
N PRO A 215 18.64 15.48 -0.64
CA PRO A 215 18.61 14.19 0.06
C PRO A 215 17.86 13.04 -0.65
N TYR A 216 17.23 13.30 -1.79
CA TYR A 216 16.32 12.38 -2.50
C TYR A 216 17.00 11.34 -3.38
N ASN A 217 18.29 11.06 -3.18
CA ASN A 217 19.00 9.94 -3.83
C ASN A 217 18.85 8.61 -3.07
N ARG A 218 17.98 8.58 -2.06
CA ARG A 218 17.50 7.44 -1.30
C ARG A 218 16.06 7.70 -0.88
N GLY A 219 15.35 6.64 -0.49
CA GLY A 219 14.00 6.75 0.03
C GLY A 219 13.93 7.71 1.22
N VAL A 220 12.92 8.58 1.21
CA VAL A 220 12.67 9.52 2.31
C VAL A 220 11.19 9.52 2.72
N VAL A 221 10.96 9.72 4.00
CA VAL A 221 9.65 10.03 4.59
C VAL A 221 9.62 11.53 4.83
N GLY A 222 8.58 12.22 4.37
CA GLY A 222 8.51 13.66 4.49
C GLY A 222 7.14 14.22 4.87
N ILE A 223 7.18 15.47 5.29
CA ILE A 223 6.03 16.27 5.68
C ILE A 223 6.16 17.68 5.10
N VAL A 224 5.05 18.26 4.67
CA VAL A 224 5.02 19.63 4.16
C VAL A 224 4.67 20.59 5.29
N ASN A 225 5.60 21.49 5.60
CA ASN A 225 5.39 22.57 6.57
C ASN A 225 4.94 23.85 5.86
N GLY A 226 4.22 24.72 6.57
CA GLY A 226 3.82 26.03 6.04
C GLY A 226 2.73 25.99 4.95
N PHE A 227 2.09 24.84 4.73
CA PHE A 227 0.95 24.64 3.86
C PHE A 227 -0.08 23.76 4.57
N LYS A 228 -1.37 24.09 4.41
CA LYS A 228 -2.49 23.29 4.89
C LYS A 228 -3.26 22.71 3.71
N ALA A 229 -3.78 21.50 3.87
CA ALA A 229 -4.48 20.77 2.81
C ALA A 229 -5.65 21.52 2.15
N ASP A 230 -6.31 22.46 2.87
CA ASP A 230 -7.35 23.33 2.33
C ASP A 230 -6.86 24.66 1.74
N ASP A 231 -5.57 24.99 1.86
CA ASP A 231 -5.01 26.17 1.25
C ASP A 231 -5.11 26.09 -0.29
N SER A 232 -5.32 27.25 -0.92
CA SER A 232 -5.20 27.37 -2.37
C SER A 232 -3.72 27.41 -2.78
N PHE A 233 -3.38 26.78 -3.91
CA PHE A 233 -2.02 26.79 -4.44
C PHE A 233 -2.02 26.94 -5.96
N SER A 234 -0.84 27.27 -6.51
CA SER A 234 -0.61 27.20 -7.96
C SER A 234 0.07 25.87 -8.26
N GLU A 235 -0.47 25.13 -9.23
CA GLU A 235 0.04 23.81 -9.58
C GLU A 235 1.53 23.82 -9.92
N VAL A 236 2.25 22.80 -9.47
CA VAL A 236 3.64 22.57 -9.88
C VAL A 236 3.65 22.28 -11.37
N GLY A 237 4.54 22.92 -12.13
CA GLY A 237 4.73 22.61 -13.55
C GLY A 237 5.42 21.25 -13.76
N VAL A 238 5.35 20.71 -14.98
CA VAL A 238 6.09 19.47 -15.32
C VAL A 238 7.59 19.74 -15.22
N PRO A 239 8.35 18.97 -14.39
CA PRO A 239 9.79 19.16 -14.23
C PRO A 239 10.55 19.02 -15.54
N LYS A 240 11.67 19.75 -15.67
CA LYS A 240 12.55 19.75 -16.85
C LYS A 240 14.01 19.79 -16.42
N ASP A 241 14.90 19.36 -17.31
CA ASP A 241 16.34 19.40 -17.08
C ASP A 241 16.70 18.77 -15.72
N ASP A 242 17.50 19.43 -14.89
CA ASP A 242 17.92 18.91 -13.59
C ASP A 242 16.79 18.87 -12.54
N ASP A 243 15.63 19.46 -12.80
CA ASP A 243 14.48 19.41 -11.89
C ASP A 243 13.80 18.05 -11.89
N ILE A 244 14.02 17.20 -12.91
CA ILE A 244 13.52 15.82 -12.92
C ILE A 244 14.17 14.95 -11.83
N PHE A 245 15.25 15.43 -11.21
CA PHE A 245 16.02 14.73 -10.18
C PHE A 245 15.72 15.26 -8.77
N ASP A 246 14.66 16.04 -8.60
CA ASP A 246 14.35 16.77 -7.38
C ASP A 246 12.89 16.59 -6.94
N VAL A 247 12.59 16.86 -5.67
CA VAL A 247 11.21 17.00 -5.20
C VAL A 247 10.75 18.43 -5.46
N LYS A 248 9.58 18.59 -6.07
CA LYS A 248 8.92 19.90 -6.24
C LYS A 248 7.56 19.87 -5.57
N ILE A 249 7.24 20.93 -4.82
CA ILE A 249 5.94 21.10 -4.16
C ILE A 249 5.36 22.48 -4.52
N ALA A 250 4.03 22.58 -4.57
CA ALA A 250 3.32 23.78 -4.99
C ALA A 250 3.41 24.91 -3.96
N ALA A 251 3.43 24.53 -2.68
CA ALA A 251 3.42 25.45 -1.55
C ALA A 251 3.99 24.76 -0.30
N GLY A 252 4.52 25.58 0.62
CA GLY A 252 5.18 25.10 1.84
C GLY A 252 6.63 24.67 1.62
N ASP A 253 7.17 23.98 2.62
CA ASP A 253 8.54 23.46 2.65
C ASP A 253 8.51 21.95 2.95
N PHE A 254 9.11 21.13 2.08
CA PHE A 254 9.20 19.68 2.28
C PHE A 254 10.32 19.35 3.29
N GLN A 255 9.94 18.93 4.48
CA GLN A 255 10.85 18.47 5.51
C GLN A 255 11.03 16.95 5.41
N VAL A 256 12.28 16.49 5.37
CA VAL A 256 12.62 15.07 5.52
C VAL A 256 12.60 14.70 7.00
N LEU A 257 11.74 13.76 7.37
CA LEU A 257 11.62 13.21 8.73
C LEU A 257 12.54 12.00 8.91
N ALA A 258 12.61 11.14 7.90
CA ALA A 258 13.45 9.97 7.89
C ALA A 258 14.05 9.76 6.50
N ARG A 259 15.29 9.27 6.45
CA ARG A 259 15.99 8.95 5.21
C ARG A 259 16.67 7.59 5.33
N VAL A 260 16.47 6.75 4.33
CA VAL A 260 16.98 5.38 4.34
C VAL A 260 18.49 5.32 4.57
N GLY A 261 18.88 4.48 5.53
CA GLY A 261 20.27 4.27 5.95
C GLY A 261 20.80 5.32 6.92
N GLU A 262 20.02 6.31 7.32
CA GLU A 262 20.39 7.20 8.43
C GLU A 262 20.01 6.56 9.77
N PRO A 263 20.78 6.83 10.85
CA PRO A 263 20.48 6.30 12.18
C PRO A 263 19.08 6.72 12.62
N ILE A 264 18.36 5.80 13.23
CA ILE A 264 17.11 6.11 13.91
C ILE A 264 17.47 6.84 15.22
N PRO A 265 16.93 8.05 15.47
CA PRO A 265 17.20 8.77 16.71
C PRO A 265 16.83 7.93 17.94
N ASN A 266 17.75 7.83 18.90
CA ASN A 266 17.56 7.14 20.19
C ASN A 266 17.16 5.65 20.15
N ASP A 267 17.24 5.00 18.97
CA ASP A 267 17.03 3.55 18.86
C ASP A 267 18.02 2.77 19.73
N VAL A 268 17.49 1.84 20.53
CA VAL A 268 18.27 1.11 21.54
C VAL A 268 19.22 0.07 20.95
N TYR A 269 19.01 -0.32 19.69
CA TYR A 269 19.85 -1.27 18.96
C TYR A 269 20.83 -0.57 17.99
N GLY A 270 20.70 0.75 17.82
CA GLY A 270 21.49 1.55 16.89
C GLY A 270 21.12 1.30 15.43
N ASP A 271 19.88 0.89 15.16
CA ASP A 271 19.37 0.60 13.84
C ASP A 271 19.22 1.86 12.98
N ARG A 272 19.05 1.64 11.68
CA ARG A 272 18.87 2.66 10.66
C ARG A 272 17.49 2.55 10.00
N PHE A 273 17.00 3.66 9.48
CA PHE A 273 15.77 3.67 8.68
C PHE A 273 15.91 2.74 7.47
N GLY A 274 14.92 1.88 7.27
CA GLY A 274 14.91 0.85 6.22
C GLY A 274 15.82 -0.35 6.50
N GLN A 275 16.47 -0.44 7.66
CA GLN A 275 17.30 -1.60 8.00
C GLN A 275 16.42 -2.82 8.26
N VAL A 276 16.64 -3.90 7.51
CA VAL A 276 15.94 -5.18 7.69
C VAL A 276 16.95 -6.19 8.21
N ASN A 277 16.73 -6.66 9.44
CA ASN A 277 17.54 -7.68 10.08
C ASN A 277 16.84 -9.05 10.01
N ARG A 278 17.61 -10.14 9.96
CA ARG A 278 17.11 -11.50 10.27
C ARG A 278 16.77 -11.61 11.75
N LEU A 279 16.03 -12.65 12.15
CA LEU A 279 15.67 -12.86 13.56
C LEU A 279 16.88 -13.10 14.48
N ASP A 280 18.03 -13.49 13.93
CA ASP A 280 19.28 -13.63 14.67
C ASP A 280 20.03 -12.30 14.88
N GLY A 281 19.47 -11.18 14.38
CA GLY A 281 20.03 -9.83 14.46
C GLY A 281 21.01 -9.49 13.33
N THR A 282 21.29 -10.40 12.40
CA THR A 282 22.17 -10.09 11.26
C THR A 282 21.46 -9.27 10.20
N LEU A 283 22.15 -8.28 9.62
CA LEU A 283 21.62 -7.48 8.53
C LEU A 283 21.28 -8.37 7.31
N LYS A 284 20.03 -8.30 6.82
CA LYS A 284 19.64 -8.87 5.52
C LYS A 284 19.82 -7.83 4.42
N GLU A 285 19.18 -6.67 4.56
CA GLU A 285 19.24 -5.60 3.56
C GLU A 285 18.95 -4.22 4.15
N MET A 286 19.20 -3.18 3.34
CA MET A 286 18.76 -1.81 3.58
C MET A 286 17.67 -1.48 2.58
N CYS A 287 16.41 -1.62 2.99
CA CYS A 287 15.25 -1.37 2.17
C CYS A 287 15.14 0.11 1.79
N ASN A 288 15.08 0.38 0.48
CA ASN A 288 14.99 1.74 -0.07
C ASN A 288 13.54 2.15 -0.45
N HIS A 289 12.54 1.42 0.05
CA HIS A 289 11.14 1.50 -0.35
C HIS A 289 10.24 1.96 0.81
N PRO A 290 10.39 3.19 1.36
CA PRO A 290 9.45 3.68 2.38
C PRO A 290 8.05 3.85 1.79
N ASP A 291 7.06 3.19 2.37
CA ASP A 291 5.69 3.09 1.86
C ASP A 291 4.64 3.58 2.88
N GLY A 292 3.46 2.96 2.93
CA GLY A 292 2.32 3.28 3.78
C GLY A 292 2.70 3.94 5.11
N ASN A 293 2.24 5.19 5.27
CA ASN A 293 2.38 5.91 6.52
C ASN A 293 1.16 5.67 7.40
N MET A 294 1.33 5.74 8.72
CA MET A 294 0.26 5.79 9.72
C MET A 294 0.59 6.83 10.78
N PHE A 295 -0.05 8.00 10.70
CA PHE A 295 0.09 9.07 11.68
C PHE A 295 -0.91 8.85 12.82
N LEU A 296 -0.39 8.66 14.04
CA LEU A 296 -1.19 8.39 15.24
C LEU A 296 -0.96 9.50 16.27
N PRO A 297 -1.86 10.48 16.42
CA PRO A 297 -1.71 11.54 17.41
C PRO A 297 -1.71 10.98 18.84
N ILE A 298 -0.83 11.51 19.67
CA ILE A 298 -0.72 11.23 21.11
C ILE A 298 -1.49 12.27 21.92
N THR A 299 -1.46 13.53 21.46
CA THR A 299 -2.19 14.64 22.08
C THR A 299 -3.38 15.06 21.23
N ALA A 300 -4.41 15.62 21.86
CA ALA A 300 -5.58 16.13 21.15
C ALA A 300 -5.24 17.31 20.21
N SER A 301 -4.14 18.03 20.44
CA SER A 301 -3.68 19.05 19.50
C SER A 301 -3.02 18.46 18.26
N GLY A 302 -2.68 17.17 18.27
CA GLY A 302 -1.94 16.53 17.19
C GLY A 302 -0.50 17.04 17.04
N ASP A 303 0.06 17.72 18.05
CA ASP A 303 1.45 18.22 18.04
C ASP A 303 2.47 17.19 18.53
N ASP A 304 2.00 16.08 19.10
CA ASP A 304 2.79 14.91 19.47
C ASP A 304 2.17 13.72 18.76
N ALA A 305 2.98 12.93 18.05
CA ALA A 305 2.47 11.78 17.31
C ALA A 305 3.50 10.66 17.22
N TYR A 306 2.99 9.44 17.06
CA TYR A 306 3.75 8.37 16.43
C TYR A 306 3.51 8.43 14.92
N LEU A 307 4.57 8.27 14.13
CA LEU A 307 4.46 7.99 12.71
C LEU A 307 5.05 6.60 12.47
N TYR A 308 4.23 5.69 11.98
CA TYR A 308 4.70 4.42 11.44
C TYR A 308 4.86 4.57 9.93
N THR A 309 5.94 4.02 9.38
CA THR A 309 6.19 3.99 7.94
C THR A 309 6.58 2.58 7.55
N ASN A 310 5.82 2.00 6.62
CA ASN A 310 6.13 0.72 6.03
C ASN A 310 7.41 0.79 5.18
N TYR A 311 8.05 -0.36 5.00
CA TYR A 311 9.14 -0.56 4.06
C TYR A 311 8.82 -1.78 3.21
N GLU A 312 8.57 -1.54 1.94
CA GLU A 312 8.11 -2.53 0.97
C GLU A 312 9.29 -3.37 0.44
N CYS A 313 9.87 -4.17 1.34
CA CYS A 313 10.90 -5.15 1.02
C CYS A 313 10.48 -6.53 1.53
N ARG A 314 11.36 -7.53 1.32
CA ARG A 314 11.09 -8.90 1.75
C ARG A 314 12.25 -9.49 2.57
N PRO A 315 12.06 -9.75 3.87
CA PRO A 315 10.87 -9.51 4.70
C PRO A 315 10.41 -8.06 4.72
N GLY A 316 9.13 -7.86 4.95
CA GLY A 316 8.59 -6.53 5.19
C GLY A 316 9.17 -5.94 6.48
N ASN A 317 9.09 -4.62 6.62
CA ASN A 317 9.50 -3.92 7.82
C ASN A 317 8.63 -2.68 8.04
N VAL A 318 8.57 -2.20 9.28
CA VAL A 318 7.90 -0.95 9.63
C VAL A 318 8.78 -0.20 10.62
N ALA A 319 9.12 1.05 10.34
CA ALA A 319 9.73 1.93 11.34
C ALA A 319 8.63 2.70 12.07
N LYS A 320 8.82 2.90 13.37
CA LYS A 320 8.03 3.81 14.21
C LYS A 320 8.92 4.95 14.64
N ILE A 321 8.49 6.19 14.46
CA ILE A 321 9.13 7.36 15.06
C ILE A 321 8.18 8.07 16.00
N TYR A 322 8.72 8.63 17.07
CA TYR A 322 8.05 9.62 17.89
C TYR A 322 8.48 11.02 17.44
N MET A 323 7.51 11.87 17.13
CA MET A 323 7.76 13.21 16.65
C MET A 323 6.89 14.24 17.37
N ARG A 324 7.46 15.43 17.53
CA ARG A 324 6.82 16.57 18.18
C ARG A 324 6.94 17.82 17.32
N ARG A 325 5.87 18.59 17.22
CA ARG A 325 5.88 19.90 16.57
C ARG A 325 6.69 20.90 17.41
N ASN A 326 7.62 21.58 16.75
CA ASN A 326 8.49 22.59 17.32
C ASN A 326 8.45 23.84 16.42
N GLY A 327 7.59 24.78 16.78
CA GLY A 327 7.27 25.92 15.93
C GLY A 327 6.56 25.46 14.65
N GLY A 328 7.09 25.85 13.49
CA GLY A 328 6.54 25.48 12.19
C GLY A 328 6.99 24.13 11.64
N ASN A 329 7.88 23.42 12.33
CA ASN A 329 8.49 22.17 11.86
C ASN A 329 8.21 21.01 12.83
N TRP A 330 8.64 19.81 12.44
CA TRP A 330 8.61 18.62 13.29
C TRP A 330 10.01 18.22 13.76
N GLU A 331 10.12 17.76 14.99
CA GLU A 331 11.34 17.18 15.54
C GLU A 331 11.12 15.68 15.75
N VAL A 332 12.02 14.85 15.22
CA VAL A 332 12.02 13.40 15.44
C VAL A 332 12.85 13.12 16.68
N LEU A 333 12.18 12.67 17.74
CA LEU A 333 12.76 12.57 19.08
C LEU A 333 13.23 11.14 19.40
N ASP A 334 12.59 10.13 18.84
CA ASP A 334 12.87 8.72 19.13
C ASP A 334 12.36 7.83 17.97
N GLY A 335 12.80 6.58 17.90
CA GLY A 335 12.25 5.61 16.97
C GLY A 335 12.80 4.20 17.12
N GLU A 336 12.18 3.28 16.41
CA GLU A 336 12.55 1.86 16.35
C GLU A 336 12.10 1.21 15.03
N ASN A 337 12.70 0.08 14.66
CA ASN A 337 12.05 -0.88 13.76
C ASN A 337 11.09 -1.77 14.58
N VAL A 338 9.86 -1.95 14.11
CA VAL A 338 8.83 -2.74 14.81
C VAL A 338 9.19 -4.23 14.82
N ASP A 339 9.06 -4.88 15.97
CA ASP A 339 9.29 -6.32 16.12
C ASP A 339 8.07 -7.16 15.70
N PHE A 340 8.20 -7.88 14.59
CA PHE A 340 7.19 -8.79 14.05
C PHE A 340 7.39 -10.26 14.46
N LYS A 341 8.34 -10.57 15.35
CA LYS A 341 8.62 -11.96 15.77
C LYS A 341 7.40 -12.69 16.31
N SER A 342 6.51 -11.97 17.00
CA SER A 342 5.28 -12.53 17.57
C SER A 342 4.29 -13.08 16.54
N VAL A 343 4.43 -12.68 15.26
CA VAL A 343 3.58 -13.10 14.14
C VAL A 343 4.38 -13.76 13.01
N HIS A 344 5.56 -14.29 13.32
CA HIS A 344 6.46 -14.96 12.37
C HIS A 344 7.00 -14.03 11.26
N GLY A 345 7.21 -12.76 11.57
CA GLY A 345 7.64 -11.77 10.59
C GLY A 345 6.48 -11.18 9.80
N THR A 346 6.81 -10.33 8.85
CA THR A 346 5.84 -9.64 7.98
C THR A 346 6.35 -9.66 6.54
N TRP A 347 5.45 -9.50 5.59
CA TRP A 347 5.68 -9.72 4.17
C TRP A 347 5.33 -8.46 3.37
N ASN A 348 6.32 -7.88 2.67
CA ASN A 348 6.10 -6.79 1.70
C ASN A 348 5.05 -5.77 2.18
N ASN A 349 5.38 -5.06 3.27
CA ASN A 349 4.46 -4.06 3.82
C ASN A 349 4.32 -2.92 2.80
N CYS A 350 3.17 -2.84 2.15
CA CYS A 350 2.87 -1.86 1.11
C CYS A 350 2.21 -0.62 1.74
N ASN A 351 1.04 -0.21 1.29
CA ASN A 351 0.30 0.92 1.82
C ASN A 351 -0.24 0.66 3.25
N ALA A 352 -0.87 1.68 3.84
CA ALA A 352 -1.38 1.57 5.21
C ALA A 352 -2.49 2.57 5.51
N SER A 353 -3.18 2.34 6.62
CA SER A 353 -4.16 3.29 7.15
C SER A 353 -4.09 3.40 8.66
N ALA A 354 -4.59 4.51 9.20
CA ALA A 354 -4.87 4.62 10.63
C ALA A 354 -6.32 4.19 10.91
N THR A 355 -6.53 3.38 11.94
CA THR A 355 -7.86 2.97 12.37
C THR A 355 -8.56 4.13 13.12
N PRO A 356 -9.91 4.13 13.18
CA PRO A 356 -10.66 5.10 13.99
C PRO A 356 -10.35 5.06 15.49
N TRP A 357 -9.75 3.98 15.99
CA TRP A 357 -9.33 3.82 17.39
C TRP A 357 -7.82 4.04 17.61
N ASN A 358 -7.19 4.77 16.68
CA ASN A 358 -5.81 5.29 16.79
C ASN A 358 -4.74 4.18 16.85
N THR A 359 -4.86 3.19 15.97
CA THR A 359 -3.83 2.16 15.71
C THR A 359 -3.43 2.21 14.24
N GLY A 360 -2.24 1.71 13.91
CA GLY A 360 -1.80 1.56 12.51
C GLY A 360 -2.31 0.26 11.92
N LEU A 361 -2.65 0.24 10.64
CA LEU A 361 -3.04 -0.96 9.89
C LEU A 361 -2.16 -1.05 8.65
N THR A 362 -1.08 -1.84 8.76
CA THR A 362 -0.16 -2.12 7.66
C THR A 362 -0.67 -3.31 6.84
N SER A 363 -0.36 -3.35 5.54
CA SER A 363 -0.91 -4.32 4.59
C SER A 363 0.20 -5.15 3.97
N GLU A 364 0.06 -6.48 4.00
CA GLU A 364 0.99 -7.40 3.33
C GLU A 364 0.56 -7.64 1.88
N GLU A 365 1.46 -7.33 0.95
CA GLU A 365 1.20 -7.36 -0.49
C GLU A 365 1.90 -8.54 -1.19
N TYR A 366 1.36 -9.03 -2.30
CA TYR A 366 1.84 -10.17 -3.10
C TYR A 366 2.11 -11.42 -2.30
N GLU A 367 1.07 -11.97 -1.67
CA GLU A 367 1.21 -13.09 -0.75
C GLU A 367 1.85 -14.32 -1.44
N PRO A 368 2.69 -15.10 -0.73
CA PRO A 368 3.42 -16.21 -1.35
C PRO A 368 2.46 -17.29 -1.84
N VAL A 369 2.68 -17.81 -3.04
CA VAL A 369 1.80 -18.86 -3.59
C VAL A 369 1.94 -20.16 -2.78
N ALA A 370 0.82 -20.65 -2.25
CA ALA A 370 0.73 -21.85 -1.40
C ALA A 370 0.37 -23.13 -2.19
N ALA A 371 1.06 -23.36 -3.31
CA ALA A 371 0.89 -24.55 -4.14
C ALA A 371 1.67 -25.74 -3.57
N LYS A 372 1.13 -26.97 -3.65
CA LYS A 372 1.85 -28.19 -3.21
C LYS A 372 3.22 -28.32 -3.88
N SER A 373 3.31 -27.90 -5.15
CA SER A 373 4.59 -27.79 -5.84
C SER A 373 5.22 -26.41 -5.59
N GLY A 374 6.40 -26.42 -4.98
CA GLY A 374 7.26 -25.22 -4.94
C GLY A 374 6.92 -24.18 -3.88
N TRP A 375 5.97 -24.42 -2.97
CA TRP A 375 5.68 -23.50 -1.87
C TRP A 375 6.93 -23.15 -1.05
N GLN A 376 7.85 -24.10 -0.80
CA GLN A 376 9.08 -23.82 -0.04
C GLN A 376 9.91 -22.71 -0.68
N LYS A 377 10.02 -22.73 -2.02
CA LYS A 377 10.76 -21.73 -2.79
C LYS A 377 10.08 -20.37 -2.72
N ASN A 378 8.74 -20.35 -2.71
CA ASN A 378 7.97 -19.11 -2.65
C ASN A 378 8.13 -18.38 -1.31
N VAL A 379 8.64 -19.04 -0.26
CA VAL A 379 8.91 -18.46 1.06
C VAL A 379 10.39 -18.56 1.47
N GLU A 380 11.30 -18.68 0.50
CA GLU A 380 12.73 -18.85 0.76
C GLU A 380 13.31 -17.66 1.55
N ASP A 381 12.99 -16.43 1.16
CA ASP A 381 13.44 -15.22 1.87
C ASP A 381 12.98 -15.19 3.34
N MET A 382 11.74 -15.63 3.59
CA MET A 382 11.22 -15.72 4.96
C MET A 382 11.82 -16.89 5.73
N THR A 383 12.14 -18.00 5.05
CA THR A 383 12.83 -19.14 5.67
C THR A 383 14.23 -18.73 6.12
N GLU A 384 14.94 -17.95 5.31
CA GLU A 384 16.23 -17.34 5.66
C GLU A 384 16.10 -16.38 6.85
N TYR A 385 15.10 -15.49 6.82
CA TYR A 385 14.82 -14.54 7.91
C TYR A 385 14.53 -15.23 9.25
N LEU A 386 13.69 -16.28 9.22
CA LEU A 386 13.27 -17.00 10.42
C LEU A 386 14.35 -17.97 10.95
N GLY A 387 15.28 -18.42 10.10
CA GLY A 387 16.20 -19.51 10.43
C GLY A 387 15.52 -20.89 10.50
N MET A 388 14.27 -20.99 10.06
CA MET A 388 13.48 -22.22 9.98
C MET A 388 12.48 -22.11 8.82
N GLN A 389 11.98 -23.26 8.35
CA GLN A 389 11.03 -23.31 7.24
C GLN A 389 9.80 -22.43 7.52
N ALA A 390 9.62 -21.38 6.71
CA ALA A 390 8.45 -20.51 6.78
C ALA A 390 7.20 -21.23 6.24
N ASN A 391 6.02 -20.89 6.77
CA ASN A 391 4.73 -21.33 6.24
C ASN A 391 4.15 -20.24 5.31
N PRO A 392 3.79 -20.53 4.05
CA PRO A 392 3.22 -19.52 3.15
C PRO A 392 1.90 -18.92 3.66
N TYR A 393 1.13 -19.67 4.45
CA TYR A 393 -0.12 -19.18 5.03
C TYR A 393 0.08 -18.27 6.24
N ASP A 394 1.31 -18.00 6.67
CA ASP A 394 1.57 -16.96 7.66
C ASP A 394 1.44 -15.55 7.08
N TYR A 395 1.43 -15.38 5.77
CA TYR A 395 1.53 -14.07 5.10
C TYR A 395 0.35 -13.79 4.16
N GLY A 396 0.14 -12.51 3.84
CA GLY A 396 -0.94 -12.01 2.98
C GLY A 396 -2.13 -11.47 3.77
N PHE A 397 -1.89 -10.80 4.90
CA PHE A 397 -2.94 -10.28 5.78
C PHE A 397 -2.66 -8.85 6.23
N PRO A 398 -3.70 -8.06 6.57
CA PRO A 398 -3.52 -6.81 7.29
C PRO A 398 -3.01 -7.08 8.70
N ILE A 399 -2.12 -6.22 9.19
CA ILE A 399 -1.52 -6.31 10.51
C ILE A 399 -1.75 -4.99 11.24
N GLU A 400 -2.32 -5.09 12.44
CA GLU A 400 -2.55 -3.94 13.30
C GLU A 400 -1.36 -3.71 14.23
N LEU A 401 -0.91 -2.46 14.24
CA LEU A 401 0.18 -1.92 15.04
C LEU A 401 -0.41 -1.04 16.14
N ILE A 402 -0.36 -1.56 17.36
CA ILE A 402 -0.98 -0.94 18.53
C ILE A 402 0.14 -0.33 19.37
N PRO A 403 0.37 1.00 19.32
CA PRO A 403 1.30 1.66 20.23
C PRO A 403 0.83 1.47 21.69
N ASP A 404 1.73 1.53 22.66
CA ASP A 404 1.32 1.67 24.06
C ASP A 404 1.08 3.15 24.39
N PRO A 405 -0.18 3.62 24.45
CA PRO A 405 -0.47 5.02 24.70
C PRO A 405 -0.11 5.47 26.12
N LYS A 406 0.16 4.52 27.03
CA LYS A 406 0.47 4.78 28.43
C LYS A 406 1.97 4.66 28.75
N GLY A 407 2.79 4.22 27.79
CA GLY A 407 4.23 4.06 27.96
C GLY A 407 4.64 3.04 29.05
N ASN A 408 3.77 2.07 29.35
CA ASN A 408 4.07 0.98 30.28
C ASN A 408 5.00 -0.08 29.66
N VAL A 409 5.00 -0.20 28.34
CA VAL A 409 5.90 -0.99 27.52
C VAL A 409 6.42 -0.14 26.36
N ALA A 410 7.71 -0.26 26.05
CA ALA A 410 8.35 0.48 24.96
C ALA A 410 7.88 0.03 23.56
N THR A 411 7.32 -1.18 23.46
CA THR A 411 7.13 -1.90 22.21
C THR A 411 5.73 -1.73 21.61
N THR A 412 5.65 -1.71 20.29
CA THR A 412 4.39 -1.85 19.55
C THR A 412 3.85 -3.27 19.68
N LYS A 413 2.57 -3.43 20.03
CA LYS A 413 1.89 -4.74 19.93
C LYS A 413 1.44 -4.95 18.48
N VAL A 414 1.75 -6.14 17.97
CA VAL A 414 1.45 -6.53 16.58
C VAL A 414 0.35 -7.60 16.58
N VAL A 415 -0.69 -7.42 15.76
CA VAL A 415 -1.81 -8.37 15.63
C VAL A 415 -2.13 -8.60 14.16
N LYS A 416 -2.06 -9.86 13.69
CA LYS A 416 -2.44 -10.23 12.33
C LYS A 416 -3.94 -10.53 12.25
N HIS A 417 -4.64 -9.92 11.29
CA HIS A 417 -6.10 -10.03 11.14
C HIS A 417 -6.50 -11.10 10.12
N TYR A 418 -6.28 -12.37 10.48
CA TYR A 418 -6.59 -13.51 9.63
C TYR A 418 -8.06 -13.58 9.17
N ALA A 419 -9.00 -13.09 9.99
CA ALA A 419 -10.43 -13.08 9.68
C ALA A 419 -10.78 -12.20 8.47
N MET A 420 -9.89 -11.30 8.06
CA MET A 420 -10.08 -10.49 6.84
C MET A 420 -9.78 -11.28 5.56
N GLY A 421 -9.21 -12.48 5.67
CA GLY A 421 -8.85 -13.32 4.53
C GLY A 421 -7.47 -13.00 3.97
N ARG A 422 -6.94 -13.93 3.17
CA ARG A 422 -5.57 -13.90 2.66
C ARG A 422 -5.54 -13.40 1.22
N LEU A 423 -4.95 -12.23 0.99
CA LEU A 423 -4.91 -11.52 -0.29
C LEU A 423 -3.60 -10.74 -0.45
N SER A 424 -3.45 -10.07 -1.59
CA SER A 424 -2.38 -9.09 -1.84
C SER A 424 -2.90 -7.72 -1.46
N TYR A 425 -2.80 -7.36 -0.18
CA TYR A 425 -3.38 -6.13 0.31
C TYR A 425 -2.49 -4.96 -0.06
N GLU A 426 -2.99 -4.07 -0.92
CA GLU A 426 -2.43 -2.73 -1.04
C GLU A 426 -2.69 -1.97 0.27
N MET A 427 -3.98 -1.79 0.59
CA MET A 427 -4.46 -1.02 1.73
C MET A 427 -5.75 -1.61 2.26
N SER A 428 -5.96 -1.51 3.56
CA SER A 428 -7.25 -1.75 4.20
C SER A 428 -7.75 -0.48 4.88
N ALA A 429 -8.97 -0.05 4.55
CA ALA A 429 -9.60 1.15 5.11
C ALA A 429 -10.82 0.77 5.96
N VAL A 430 -10.81 1.18 7.23
CA VAL A 430 -11.95 0.98 8.15
C VAL A 430 -12.96 2.10 7.96
N MET A 431 -14.23 1.74 7.73
CA MET A 431 -15.33 2.67 7.50
C MET A 431 -15.85 3.29 8.80
N GLY A 432 -16.78 4.25 8.67
CA GLY A 432 -17.30 5.05 9.79
C GLY A 432 -18.10 4.26 10.84
N ASP A 433 -18.55 3.04 10.51
CA ASP A 433 -19.19 2.13 11.46
C ASP A 433 -18.17 1.37 12.33
N GLN A 434 -16.86 1.58 12.12
CA GLN A 434 -15.75 0.93 12.80
C GLN A 434 -15.82 -0.61 12.75
N LYS A 435 -16.50 -1.16 11.74
CA LYS A 435 -16.71 -2.60 11.55
C LYS A 435 -16.43 -3.02 10.12
N THR A 436 -16.89 -2.25 9.17
CA THR A 436 -16.76 -2.52 7.75
C THR A 436 -15.37 -2.10 7.29
N VAL A 437 -14.65 -3.01 6.62
CA VAL A 437 -13.34 -2.76 6.05
C VAL A 437 -13.36 -3.09 4.58
N TYR A 438 -12.87 -2.15 3.76
CA TYR A 438 -12.65 -2.33 2.34
C TYR A 438 -11.17 -2.38 2.06
N SER A 439 -10.78 -3.24 1.12
CA SER A 439 -9.39 -3.42 0.76
C SER A 439 -9.20 -3.53 -0.75
N GLY A 440 -8.10 -2.95 -1.23
CA GLY A 440 -7.56 -3.24 -2.55
C GLY A 440 -6.92 -4.63 -2.56
N ASP A 441 -7.06 -5.34 -3.68
CA ASP A 441 -6.37 -6.60 -3.94
C ASP A 441 -5.47 -6.37 -5.17
N ASP A 442 -4.17 -6.15 -4.96
CA ASP A 442 -3.27 -5.89 -6.07
C ASP A 442 -2.84 -7.21 -6.74
N GLY A 443 -3.19 -7.33 -8.01
CA GLY A 443 -2.80 -8.47 -8.82
C GLY A 443 -3.58 -8.53 -10.12
N SER A 444 -3.77 -9.74 -10.63
CA SER A 444 -4.50 -9.99 -11.87
C SER A 444 -5.57 -11.07 -11.66
N ASN A 445 -6.78 -10.86 -12.19
CA ASN A 445 -7.93 -11.73 -11.92
C ASN A 445 -8.25 -11.80 -10.42
N VAL A 446 -8.14 -10.64 -9.77
CA VAL A 446 -8.35 -10.43 -8.34
C VAL A 446 -9.81 -10.06 -8.06
N ILE A 447 -10.16 -9.94 -6.79
CA ILE A 447 -11.53 -9.72 -6.32
C ILE A 447 -11.62 -8.45 -5.49
N LEU A 448 -12.78 -7.78 -5.54
CA LEU A 448 -13.09 -6.71 -4.60
C LEU A 448 -13.74 -7.32 -3.35
N VAL A 449 -13.12 -7.12 -2.19
CA VAL A 449 -13.58 -7.70 -0.92
C VAL A 449 -14.07 -6.65 0.07
N LYS A 450 -14.90 -7.13 1.00
CA LYS A 450 -15.30 -6.39 2.18
C LYS A 450 -15.34 -7.32 3.38
N PHE A 451 -14.74 -6.90 4.48
CA PHE A 451 -14.88 -7.56 5.78
C PHE A 451 -15.85 -6.77 6.66
N VAL A 452 -16.69 -7.46 7.43
CA VAL A 452 -17.55 -6.84 8.44
C VAL A 452 -17.27 -7.49 9.78
N ALA A 453 -16.64 -6.74 10.67
CA ALA A 453 -16.36 -7.20 12.03
C ALA A 453 -17.65 -7.51 12.80
N ASP A 454 -17.54 -8.37 13.81
CA ASP A 454 -18.65 -8.66 14.72
C ASP A 454 -18.96 -7.48 15.64
N LYS A 455 -17.89 -6.84 16.10
CA LYS A 455 -17.90 -5.83 17.12
C LYS A 455 -17.16 -4.59 16.60
N GLU A 456 -17.74 -3.44 16.92
CA GLU A 456 -17.12 -2.14 16.68
C GLU A 456 -15.73 -2.06 17.30
N GLY A 457 -14.73 -1.64 16.51
CA GLY A 457 -13.36 -1.46 16.99
C GLY A 457 -12.57 -2.75 17.22
N ASP A 458 -13.05 -3.90 16.73
CA ASP A 458 -12.43 -5.19 16.94
C ASP A 458 -12.48 -6.06 15.68
N LEU A 459 -11.38 -6.07 14.94
CA LEU A 459 -11.27 -6.81 13.67
C LEU A 459 -10.96 -8.30 13.86
N SER A 460 -10.96 -8.82 15.09
CA SER A 460 -10.53 -10.20 15.38
C SER A 460 -11.53 -11.29 14.95
N ALA A 461 -12.78 -10.92 14.67
CA ALA A 461 -13.83 -11.84 14.23
C ALA A 461 -14.85 -11.11 13.36
N GLY A 462 -15.37 -11.79 12.35
CA GLY A 462 -16.34 -11.19 11.43
C GLY A 462 -16.69 -12.06 10.24
N THR A 463 -17.35 -11.44 9.27
CA THR A 463 -17.78 -12.09 8.03
C THR A 463 -17.10 -11.45 6.82
N LEU A 464 -16.55 -12.29 5.94
CA LEU A 464 -15.88 -11.89 4.71
C LEU A 464 -16.82 -12.00 3.51
N TYR A 465 -16.80 -10.99 2.64
CA TYR A 465 -17.61 -10.90 1.44
C TYR A 465 -16.75 -10.58 0.21
N ALA A 466 -17.20 -11.04 -0.96
CA ALA A 466 -16.65 -10.63 -2.26
C ALA A 466 -17.74 -10.07 -3.18
N ALA A 467 -17.37 -9.14 -4.04
CA ALA A 467 -18.29 -8.51 -4.97
C ALA A 467 -18.56 -9.38 -6.21
N LYS A 468 -19.82 -9.44 -6.61
CA LYS A 468 -20.27 -9.74 -7.97
C LYS A 468 -20.69 -8.44 -8.62
N VAL A 469 -20.12 -8.12 -9.78
CA VAL A 469 -20.42 -6.87 -10.49
C VAL A 469 -21.26 -7.07 -11.74
N THR A 470 -21.92 -5.99 -12.15
CA THR A 470 -22.58 -5.88 -13.45
C THR A 470 -22.18 -4.53 -14.06
N GLN A 471 -21.41 -4.57 -15.14
CA GLN A 471 -20.99 -3.38 -15.88
C GLN A 471 -22.19 -2.70 -16.56
N LYS A 472 -22.24 -1.38 -16.51
CA LYS A 472 -23.18 -0.52 -17.22
C LYS A 472 -22.53 0.13 -18.45
N SER A 473 -23.37 0.73 -19.29
CA SER A 473 -22.93 1.44 -20.49
C SER A 473 -22.10 2.70 -20.22
N ASP A 474 -22.20 3.26 -19.02
CA ASP A 474 -21.42 4.42 -18.56
C ASP A 474 -20.14 4.01 -17.81
N GLU A 475 -19.72 2.75 -17.96
CA GLU A 475 -18.53 2.16 -17.32
C GLU A 475 -18.61 2.08 -15.79
N SER A 476 -19.76 2.39 -15.18
CA SER A 476 -20.02 2.10 -13.77
C SER A 476 -20.40 0.64 -13.55
N PHE A 477 -20.30 0.17 -12.31
CA PHE A 477 -20.63 -1.18 -11.88
C PHE A 477 -21.74 -1.14 -10.83
N ASP A 478 -22.76 -1.99 -10.98
CA ASP A 478 -23.63 -2.37 -9.85
C ASP A 478 -23.02 -3.55 -9.11
N LEU A 479 -23.09 -3.54 -7.77
CA LEU A 479 -22.47 -4.54 -6.91
C LEU A 479 -23.51 -5.34 -6.13
N LYS A 480 -23.27 -6.65 -6.04
CA LYS A 480 -23.90 -7.54 -5.08
C LYS A 480 -22.81 -8.22 -4.24
N TRP A 481 -22.98 -8.21 -2.92
CA TRP A 481 -22.05 -8.87 -2.00
C TRP A 481 -22.42 -10.34 -1.81
N ILE A 482 -21.44 -11.22 -2.01
CA ILE A 482 -21.53 -12.66 -1.76
C ILE A 482 -20.79 -12.95 -0.46
N GLU A 483 -21.49 -13.54 0.51
CA GLU A 483 -20.86 -14.02 1.73
C GLU A 483 -19.96 -15.21 1.43
N LEU A 484 -18.69 -15.12 1.84
CA LEU A 484 -17.73 -16.21 1.70
C LEU A 484 -17.67 -17.08 2.95
N GLY A 485 -17.68 -16.46 4.12
CA GLY A 485 -17.63 -17.17 5.39
C GLY A 485 -17.46 -16.22 6.58
N ARG A 486 -17.67 -16.78 7.77
CA ARG A 486 -17.55 -16.10 9.06
C ARG A 486 -16.63 -16.91 9.96
N SER A 487 -15.66 -16.25 10.59
CA SER A 487 -14.69 -16.90 11.49
C SER A 487 -13.99 -15.86 12.38
N ASN A 488 -13.00 -16.30 13.15
CA ASN A 488 -12.14 -15.46 13.97
C ASN A 488 -10.65 -15.77 13.76
N ASN A 489 -9.78 -14.83 14.16
CA ASN A 489 -8.33 -14.94 14.00
C ASN A 489 -7.76 -16.22 14.62
N GLY A 490 -8.29 -16.68 15.76
CA GLY A 490 -7.80 -17.86 16.48
C GLY A 490 -8.08 -19.15 15.73
N GLU A 491 -9.32 -19.36 15.27
CA GLU A 491 -9.71 -20.55 14.49
C GLU A 491 -8.91 -20.65 13.18
N ILE A 492 -8.70 -19.52 12.50
CA ILE A 492 -7.93 -19.49 11.26
C ILE A 492 -6.44 -19.74 11.54
N TYR A 493 -5.88 -19.16 12.60
CA TYR A 493 -4.51 -19.43 13.03
C TYR A 493 -4.29 -20.92 13.33
N ASP A 494 -5.18 -21.54 14.10
CA ASP A 494 -5.11 -22.98 14.41
C ASP A 494 -5.19 -23.83 13.13
N SER A 495 -6.05 -23.43 12.18
CA SER A 495 -6.12 -24.07 10.86
C SER A 495 -4.80 -23.96 10.10
N ILE A 496 -4.18 -22.77 10.07
CA ILE A 496 -2.87 -22.56 9.43
C ILE A 496 -1.80 -23.47 10.05
N ARG A 497 -1.80 -23.65 11.37
CA ARG A 497 -0.86 -24.53 12.08
C ARG A 497 -1.11 -26.02 11.81
N SER A 498 -2.32 -26.38 11.38
CA SER A 498 -2.69 -27.76 11.04
C SER A 498 -2.34 -28.17 9.60
N VAL A 499 -1.97 -27.21 8.73
CA VAL A 499 -1.60 -27.49 7.34
C VAL A 499 -0.38 -28.40 7.28
N ALA A 500 -0.51 -29.53 6.58
CA ALA A 500 0.59 -30.45 6.37
C ALA A 500 1.60 -29.88 5.35
N LEU A 501 2.73 -29.39 5.86
CA LEU A 501 3.85 -28.87 5.07
C LEU A 501 4.88 -29.98 4.81
N ASN A 502 4.57 -30.88 3.87
CA ASN A 502 5.43 -31.99 3.48
C ASN A 502 6.43 -31.64 2.37
#